data_AF-A0A8T6RB00-F1
#
_entry.id   AF-A0A8T6RB00-F1
#
_cell.length_a   1.000
_cell.length_b   1.000
_cell.length_c   1.000
_cell.angle_alpha   90.00
_cell.angle_beta   90.00
_cell.angle_gamma   90.00
#
_symmetry.space_group_name_H-M   'P 1'
#
loop_
_entity.id
_entity.type
_entity.pdbx_description
1 polymer ?
#
loop_
_entity_poly.entity_id
_entity_poly.type
_entity_poly.pdbx_seq_one_letter_code
_entity_poly.pdbx_strand_id
1 'polypeptide(L)'
;MTEEDSLRETRMPSLRIMAKNTRDVMKEPILQSILEKSILTKTQLETLLIDLVIEDEFENHISYKEKASLRSKAASRSRGVSRGAFNRTLNQARKNITRCFYTMLLLAYLGLFEFTFFSPFEELATRIEGYRRIRDTLAGKTDLSSEEIESYQSAERTILSALDSLSTSLSLKSRLSRRKTGSEIESER
;
A
#
# COMPACT_ATOMS: atom_id res chain seq x y z
N MET A 1 -31.67 21.91 17.45
CA MET A 1 -30.32 21.55 17.01
C MET A 1 -29.61 20.98 18.22
N THR A 2 -29.39 19.66 18.25
CA THR A 2 -28.80 18.95 19.40
C THR A 2 -27.28 19.11 19.42
N GLU A 3 -26.64 19.03 20.59
CA GLU A 3 -25.17 19.10 20.72
C GLU A 3 -24.42 18.04 19.89
N GLU A 4 -25.06 16.89 19.59
CA GLU A 4 -24.52 15.91 18.65
C GLU A 4 -24.42 16.42 17.20
N ASP A 5 -25.35 17.27 16.76
CA ASP A 5 -25.40 17.75 15.38
C ASP A 5 -24.38 18.86 15.14
N SER A 6 -24.09 19.69 16.16
CA SER A 6 -23.02 20.70 16.08
C SER A 6 -21.62 20.05 16.10
N LEU A 7 -21.40 19.02 16.92
CA LEU A 7 -20.14 18.25 16.93
C LEU A 7 -19.90 17.47 15.62
N ARG A 8 -20.97 17.00 14.96
CA ARG A 8 -20.90 16.34 13.64
C ARG A 8 -20.48 17.30 12.53
N GLU A 9 -20.97 18.53 12.56
CA GLU A 9 -20.67 19.53 11.53
C GLU A 9 -19.21 19.98 11.56
N THR A 10 -18.58 20.03 12.74
CA THR A 10 -17.15 20.34 12.91
C THR A 10 -16.21 19.19 12.54
N ARG A 11 -16.64 17.91 12.68
CA ARG A 11 -15.82 16.73 12.37
C ARG A 11 -15.75 16.41 10.87
N MET A 12 -16.80 16.74 10.12
CA MET A 12 -16.90 16.44 8.68
C MET A 12 -15.84 17.11 7.80
N PRO A 13 -15.42 18.36 8.04
CA PRO A 13 -14.28 18.98 7.35
C PRO A 13 -12.97 18.21 7.53
N SER A 14 -12.64 17.80 8.76
CA SER A 14 -11.43 17.01 9.05
C SER A 14 -11.45 15.68 8.30
N LEU A 15 -12.54 14.92 8.39
CA LEU A 15 -12.70 13.64 7.69
C LEU A 15 -12.57 13.75 6.16
N ARG A 16 -13.06 14.85 5.57
CA ARG A 16 -12.92 15.10 4.14
C ARG A 16 -11.49 15.43 3.74
N ILE A 17 -10.75 16.16 4.57
CA ILE A 17 -9.33 16.45 4.35
C ILE A 17 -8.53 15.14 4.40
N MET A 18 -8.80 14.28 5.38
CA MET A 18 -8.15 12.97 5.48
C MET A 18 -8.46 12.09 4.27
N ALA A 19 -9.73 12.01 3.86
CA ALA A 19 -10.12 11.28 2.65
C ALA A 19 -9.51 11.87 1.38
N LYS A 20 -9.30 13.19 1.32
CA LYS A 20 -8.59 13.86 0.23
C LYS A 20 -7.11 13.45 0.24
N ASN A 21 -6.46 13.47 1.40
CA ASN A 21 -5.07 13.04 1.55
C ASN A 21 -4.90 11.57 1.14
N THR A 22 -5.84 10.69 1.52
CA THR A 22 -5.88 9.29 1.03
C THR A 22 -5.94 9.23 -0.49
N ARG A 23 -6.77 10.06 -1.14
CA ARG A 23 -6.88 10.08 -2.61
C ARG A 23 -5.63 10.59 -3.30
N ASP A 24 -4.94 11.55 -2.70
CA ASP A 24 -3.70 12.09 -3.24
C ASP A 24 -2.59 11.03 -3.14
N VAL A 25 -2.55 10.28 -2.04
CA VAL A 25 -1.68 9.10 -1.89
C VAL A 25 -1.97 8.05 -2.97
N MET A 26 -3.25 7.80 -3.31
CA MET A 26 -3.66 6.87 -4.37
C MET A 26 -3.20 7.25 -5.80
N LYS A 27 -2.59 8.43 -5.99
CA LYS A 27 -2.03 8.88 -7.27
C LYS A 27 -0.51 8.76 -7.36
N GLU A 28 0.15 8.39 -6.26
CA GLU A 28 1.62 8.34 -6.24
C GLU A 28 2.17 7.21 -7.13
N PRO A 29 3.22 7.48 -7.93
CA PRO A 29 3.78 6.50 -8.86
C PRO A 29 4.22 5.20 -8.18
N ILE A 30 4.91 5.31 -7.03
CA ILE A 30 5.38 4.14 -6.27
C ILE A 30 4.18 3.31 -5.78
N LEU A 31 3.15 3.96 -5.22
CA LEU A 31 1.97 3.25 -4.74
C LEU A 31 1.22 2.57 -5.88
N GLN A 32 1.08 3.23 -7.03
CA GLN A 32 0.45 2.64 -8.21
C GLN A 32 1.21 1.41 -8.69
N SER A 33 2.53 1.50 -8.82
CA SER A 33 3.38 0.37 -9.22
C SER A 33 3.27 -0.82 -8.26
N ILE A 34 3.28 -0.57 -6.94
CA ILE A 34 3.09 -1.63 -5.94
C ILE A 34 1.68 -2.22 -6.03
N LEU A 35 0.66 -1.37 -6.16
CA LEU A 35 -0.74 -1.79 -6.23
C LEU A 35 -1.01 -2.68 -7.44
N GLU A 36 -0.48 -2.33 -8.61
CA GLU A 36 -0.60 -3.10 -9.86
C GLU A 36 -0.03 -4.52 -9.73
N LYS A 37 1.06 -4.68 -8.96
CA LYS A 37 1.70 -5.97 -8.71
C LYS A 37 1.10 -6.70 -7.48
N SER A 38 0.12 -6.10 -6.80
CA SER A 38 -0.49 -6.65 -5.59
C SER A 38 -1.80 -7.41 -5.87
N ILE A 39 -2.27 -8.14 -4.86
CA ILE A 39 -3.57 -8.83 -4.88
C ILE A 39 -4.78 -7.91 -4.59
N LEU A 40 -4.52 -6.66 -4.19
CA LEU A 40 -5.55 -5.72 -3.79
C LEU A 40 -5.98 -4.88 -4.99
N THR A 41 -7.27 -4.64 -5.12
CA THR A 41 -7.76 -3.64 -6.06
C THR A 41 -7.63 -2.24 -5.48
N LYS A 42 -7.57 -1.21 -6.34
CA LYS A 42 -7.61 0.21 -5.94
C LYS A 42 -8.73 0.51 -4.94
N THR A 43 -9.89 -0.07 -5.22
CA THR A 43 -11.11 0.07 -4.43
C THR A 43 -11.00 -0.61 -3.06
N GLN A 44 -10.30 -1.73 -2.96
CA GLN A 44 -10.02 -2.43 -1.69
C GLN A 44 -9.01 -1.65 -0.86
N LEU A 45 -7.92 -1.16 -1.48
CA LEU A 45 -6.91 -0.35 -0.80
C LEU A 45 -7.51 0.95 -0.24
N GLU A 46 -8.28 1.69 -1.04
CA GLU A 46 -8.96 2.92 -0.58
C GLU A 46 -9.88 2.63 0.63
N THR A 47 -10.62 1.52 0.59
CA THR A 47 -11.52 1.12 1.69
C THR A 47 -10.72 0.80 2.96
N LEU A 48 -9.58 0.12 2.83
CA LEU A 48 -8.70 -0.23 3.95
C LEU A 48 -8.07 1.02 4.57
N LEU A 49 -7.55 1.94 3.75
CA LEU A 49 -6.96 3.19 4.24
C LEU A 49 -7.99 4.06 4.98
N ILE A 50 -9.21 4.17 4.45
CA ILE A 50 -10.30 4.87 5.14
C ILE A 50 -10.62 4.21 6.48
N ASP A 51 -10.63 2.88 6.54
CA ASP A 51 -10.94 2.16 7.78
C ASP A 51 -9.86 2.38 8.85
N LEU A 52 -8.58 2.30 8.47
CA LEU A 52 -7.42 2.43 9.37
C LEU A 52 -7.17 3.88 9.81
N VAL A 53 -7.11 4.82 8.86
CA VAL A 53 -6.82 6.24 9.15
C VAL A 53 -7.88 6.85 10.05
N ILE A 54 -9.14 6.43 9.90
CA ILE A 54 -10.25 6.91 10.73
C ILE A 54 -10.24 6.25 12.12
N GLU A 55 -9.76 5.01 12.24
CA GLU A 55 -9.61 4.35 13.55
C GLU A 55 -8.45 4.92 14.35
N ASP A 56 -7.33 5.27 13.69
CA ASP A 56 -6.13 5.77 14.37
C ASP A 56 -6.28 7.21 14.91
N GLU A 57 -7.10 8.04 14.25
CA GLU A 57 -7.20 9.48 14.55
C GLU A 57 -8.40 9.86 15.43
N PHE A 58 -9.35 8.94 15.62
CA PHE A 58 -10.51 9.18 16.47
C PHE A 58 -10.51 8.21 17.65
N GLU A 59 -10.24 8.73 18.85
CA GLU A 59 -10.42 8.01 20.13
C GLU A 59 -11.86 7.47 20.31
N ASN A 60 -12.82 7.98 19.53
CA ASN A 60 -14.21 7.54 19.52
C ASN A 60 -14.58 6.84 18.20
N HIS A 61 -15.25 5.69 18.31
CA HIS A 61 -15.63 4.84 17.19
C HIS A 61 -16.54 5.55 16.17
N ILE A 62 -16.03 5.85 14.97
CA ILE A 62 -16.83 6.37 13.86
C ILE A 62 -17.63 5.24 13.22
N SER A 63 -18.88 5.53 12.87
CA SER A 63 -19.76 4.52 12.31
C SER A 63 -19.32 4.10 10.90
N TYR A 64 -19.52 2.82 10.55
CA TYR A 64 -19.29 2.33 9.18
C TYR A 64 -20.12 3.08 8.12
N LYS A 65 -21.23 3.73 8.52
CA LYS A 65 -22.02 4.57 7.61
C LYS A 65 -21.25 5.83 7.20
N GLU A 66 -20.55 6.44 8.15
CA GLU A 66 -19.71 7.62 7.92
C GLU A 66 -18.46 7.24 7.12
N LYS A 67 -17.78 6.15 7.49
CA LYS A 67 -16.65 5.59 6.70
C LYS A 67 -17.06 5.33 5.25
N ALA A 68 -18.23 4.72 5.04
CA ALA A 68 -18.78 4.46 3.71
C ALA A 68 -19.04 5.73 2.89
N SER A 69 -19.37 6.84 3.54
CA SER A 69 -19.64 8.12 2.89
C SER A 69 -18.39 8.80 2.31
N LEU A 70 -17.21 8.48 2.85
CA LEU A 70 -15.92 9.06 2.45
C LEU A 70 -15.30 8.35 1.23
N ARG A 71 -15.65 7.07 1.04
CA ARG A 71 -15.17 6.21 -0.06
C ARG A 71 -15.69 6.68 -1.41
N SER A 72 -14.80 6.86 -2.38
CA SER A 72 -15.13 7.37 -3.71
C SER A 72 -16.07 6.43 -4.47
N LYS A 73 -17.09 6.97 -5.15
CA LYS A 73 -17.84 6.21 -6.16
C LYS A 73 -17.21 6.43 -7.54
N ALA A 74 -17.06 5.35 -8.31
CA ALA A 74 -16.55 5.38 -9.69
C ALA A 74 -17.31 6.37 -10.61
N ALA A 75 -18.55 6.76 -10.27
CA ALA A 75 -19.40 7.62 -11.08
C ALA A 75 -19.70 9.02 -10.48
N SER A 76 -19.26 9.34 -9.25
CA SER A 76 -19.58 10.64 -8.64
C SER A 76 -18.63 11.00 -7.51
N ARG A 77 -18.01 12.18 -7.62
CA ARG A 77 -17.08 12.75 -6.63
C ARG A 77 -17.76 13.17 -5.31
N SER A 78 -19.10 13.22 -5.26
CA SER A 78 -19.85 13.81 -4.14
C SER A 78 -20.67 12.82 -3.31
N ARG A 79 -20.74 11.53 -3.69
CA ARG A 79 -21.62 10.58 -3.03
C ARG A 79 -20.87 9.29 -2.71
N GLY A 80 -20.68 9.00 -1.42
CA GLY A 80 -20.05 7.77 -0.97
C GLY A 80 -20.87 6.51 -1.27
N VAL A 81 -20.40 5.36 -0.78
CA VAL A 81 -21.05 4.05 -0.99
C VAL A 81 -22.01 3.70 0.16
N SER A 82 -22.80 2.65 -0.04
CA SER A 82 -23.61 2.11 1.06
C SER A 82 -22.73 1.39 2.09
N ARG A 83 -23.20 1.33 3.34
CA ARG A 83 -22.53 0.59 4.43
C ARG A 83 -22.25 -0.87 4.04
N GLY A 84 -23.21 -1.54 3.43
CA GLY A 84 -23.05 -2.92 2.97
C GLY A 84 -21.98 -3.07 1.88
N ALA A 85 -21.90 -2.14 0.93
CA ALA A 85 -20.87 -2.16 -0.11
C ALA A 85 -19.47 -1.89 0.46
N PHE A 86 -19.36 -0.97 1.41
CA PHE A 86 -18.12 -0.71 2.14
C PHE A 86 -17.65 -1.96 2.88
N ASN A 87 -18.49 -2.53 3.74
CA ASN A 87 -18.12 -3.71 4.56
C ASN A 87 -17.78 -4.93 3.70
N ARG A 88 -18.50 -5.17 2.60
CA ARG A 88 -18.14 -6.24 1.66
C ARG A 88 -16.76 -6.03 1.06
N THR A 89 -16.43 -4.81 0.67
CA THR A 89 -15.11 -4.50 0.09
C THR A 89 -14.01 -4.65 1.15
N LEU A 90 -14.24 -4.16 2.37
CA LEU A 90 -13.30 -4.27 3.48
C LEU A 90 -13.01 -5.74 3.81
N ASN A 91 -14.05 -6.57 3.91
CA ASN A 91 -13.90 -8.00 4.16
C ASN A 91 -13.14 -8.71 3.02
N GLN A 92 -13.38 -8.32 1.76
CA GLN A 92 -12.61 -8.85 0.64
C GLN A 92 -11.13 -8.47 0.73
N ALA A 93 -10.82 -7.21 1.06
CA ALA A 93 -9.45 -6.75 1.25
C ALA A 93 -8.73 -7.55 2.35
N ARG A 94 -9.35 -7.65 3.54
CA ARG A 94 -8.82 -8.41 4.69
C ARG A 94 -8.62 -9.90 4.35
N LYS A 95 -9.57 -10.51 3.62
CA LYS A 95 -9.49 -11.91 3.18
C LYS A 95 -8.35 -12.13 2.17
N ASN A 96 -8.15 -11.20 1.23
CA ASN A 96 -7.06 -11.29 0.27
C ASN A 96 -5.70 -11.20 0.97
N ILE A 97 -5.51 -10.22 1.87
CA ILE A 97 -4.28 -10.09 2.67
C ILE A 97 -4.00 -11.36 3.47
N THR A 98 -5.01 -11.86 4.19
CA THR A 98 -4.88 -13.09 4.98
C THR A 98 -4.45 -14.27 4.12
N ARG A 99 -5.09 -14.46 2.96
CA ARG A 99 -4.73 -15.51 2.00
C ARG A 99 -3.30 -15.37 1.49
N CYS A 100 -2.83 -14.17 1.25
CA CYS A 100 -1.44 -13.93 0.83
C CYS A 100 -0.45 -14.48 1.85
N PHE A 101 -0.64 -14.16 3.13
CA PHE A 101 0.21 -14.67 4.20
C PHE A 101 0.16 -16.19 4.32
N TYR A 102 -1.03 -16.78 4.27
CA TYR A 102 -1.15 -18.25 4.28
C TYR A 102 -0.53 -18.91 3.05
N THR A 103 -0.61 -18.29 1.87
CA THR A 103 0.08 -18.78 0.67
C THR A 103 1.60 -18.74 0.85
N MET A 104 2.14 -17.64 1.39
CA MET A 104 3.57 -17.56 1.71
C MET A 104 3.98 -18.65 2.70
N LEU A 105 3.23 -18.82 3.80
CA LEU A 105 3.50 -19.87 4.78
C LEU A 105 3.41 -21.27 4.17
N LEU A 106 2.44 -21.53 3.29
CA LEU A 106 2.30 -22.81 2.60
C LEU A 106 3.52 -23.11 1.71
N LEU A 107 3.97 -22.14 0.93
CA LEU A 107 5.14 -22.30 0.07
C LEU A 107 6.43 -22.50 0.87
N ALA A 108 6.57 -21.82 2.01
CA ALA A 108 7.67 -22.05 2.96
C ALA A 108 7.60 -23.46 3.55
N TYR A 109 6.43 -23.91 3.99
CA TYR A 109 6.19 -25.27 4.50
C TYR A 109 6.56 -26.35 3.47
N LEU A 110 6.30 -26.09 2.17
CA LEU A 110 6.66 -26.99 1.08
C LEU A 110 8.14 -26.91 0.65
N GLY A 111 8.93 -26.00 1.24
CA GLY A 111 10.34 -25.79 0.86
C GLY A 111 10.52 -25.19 -0.55
N LEU A 112 9.52 -24.45 -1.03
CA LEU A 112 9.51 -23.84 -2.37
C LEU A 112 10.19 -22.47 -2.41
N PHE A 113 10.38 -21.82 -1.27
CA PHE A 113 11.29 -20.68 -1.12
C PHE A 113 11.95 -20.69 0.26
N GLU A 114 13.11 -20.03 0.37
CA GLU A 114 13.89 -19.87 1.61
C GLU A 114 13.60 -18.51 2.25
N PHE A 115 13.83 -18.36 3.57
CA PHE A 115 13.59 -17.08 4.26
C PHE A 115 14.44 -15.91 3.70
N THR A 116 15.58 -16.22 3.08
CA THR A 116 16.42 -15.26 2.34
C THR A 116 15.69 -14.59 1.17
N PHE A 117 14.56 -15.15 0.73
CA PHE A 117 13.66 -14.56 -0.27
C PHE A 117 13.12 -13.18 0.15
N PHE A 118 13.03 -12.88 1.45
CA PHE A 118 12.51 -11.59 1.92
C PHE A 118 13.52 -10.44 1.87
N SER A 119 14.83 -10.73 1.78
CA SER A 119 15.87 -9.69 1.81
C SER A 119 15.71 -8.59 0.74
N PRO A 120 15.38 -8.91 -0.53
CA PRO A 120 15.07 -7.88 -1.54
C PRO A 120 13.84 -7.02 -1.19
N PHE A 121 12.85 -7.59 -0.51
CA PHE A 121 11.67 -6.84 -0.06
C PHE A 121 12.00 -5.92 1.12
N GLU A 122 12.85 -6.37 2.05
CA GLU A 122 13.33 -5.57 3.18
C GLU A 122 14.13 -4.35 2.70
N GLU A 123 15.08 -4.55 1.78
CA GLU A 123 15.86 -3.46 1.20
C GLU A 123 14.96 -2.43 0.51
N LEU A 124 13.99 -2.92 -0.27
CA LEU A 124 13.03 -2.04 -0.94
C LEU A 124 12.14 -1.29 0.06
N ALA A 125 11.72 -1.93 1.16
CA ALA A 125 10.97 -1.28 2.22
C ALA A 125 11.77 -0.15 2.87
N THR A 126 13.07 -0.35 3.13
CA THR A 126 13.96 0.71 3.64
C THR A 126 14.07 1.88 2.66
N ARG A 127 14.18 1.61 1.35
CA ARG A 127 14.21 2.67 0.32
C ARG A 127 12.89 3.47 0.29
N ILE A 128 11.75 2.77 0.37
CA ILE A 128 10.42 3.40 0.44
C ILE A 128 10.29 4.27 1.70
N GLU A 129 10.80 3.81 2.84
CA GLU A 129 10.82 4.60 4.08
C GLU A 129 11.65 5.88 3.91
N GLY A 130 12.82 5.78 3.30
CA GLY A 130 13.66 6.93 2.96
C GLY A 130 12.93 7.94 2.08
N TYR A 131 12.27 7.48 1.01
CA TYR A 131 11.44 8.33 0.15
C TYR A 131 10.31 9.02 0.92
N ARG A 132 9.61 8.30 1.81
CA ARG A 132 8.54 8.88 2.63
C ARG A 132 9.07 10.01 3.51
N ARG A 133 10.23 9.83 4.16
CA ARG A 133 10.85 10.88 4.99
C ARG A 133 11.22 12.13 4.17
N ILE A 134 11.78 11.95 2.97
CA ILE A 134 12.06 13.06 2.05
C ILE A 134 10.75 13.79 1.73
N ARG A 135 9.72 13.05 1.30
CA ARG A 135 8.41 13.60 0.99
C ARG A 135 7.81 14.41 2.15
N ASP A 136 7.82 13.86 3.36
CA ASP A 136 7.25 14.51 4.54
C ASP A 136 8.00 15.82 4.86
N THR A 137 9.32 15.84 4.66
CA THR A 137 10.14 17.05 4.80
C THR A 137 9.82 18.11 3.76
N LEU A 138 9.55 17.69 2.52
CA LEU A 138 9.22 18.59 1.40
C LEU A 138 7.77 19.11 1.47
N ALA A 139 6.84 18.34 2.05
CA ALA A 139 5.42 18.70 2.14
C ALA A 139 5.15 19.99 2.94
N GLY A 140 6.08 20.41 3.80
CA GLY A 140 6.02 21.65 4.56
C GLY A 140 6.65 22.88 3.89
N LYS A 141 7.24 22.73 2.70
CA LYS A 141 7.94 23.82 2.00
C LYS A 141 7.04 24.45 0.93
N THR A 142 6.96 25.78 0.90
CA THR A 142 6.18 26.53 -0.09
C THR A 142 6.91 26.61 -1.43
N ASP A 143 8.24 26.65 -1.41
CA ASP A 143 9.11 26.68 -2.58
C ASP A 143 10.17 25.60 -2.45
N LEU A 144 10.26 24.73 -3.46
CA LEU A 144 11.25 23.67 -3.54
C LEU A 144 12.37 24.11 -4.48
N SER A 145 13.62 23.93 -4.05
CA SER A 145 14.78 24.09 -4.94
C SER A 145 14.72 23.06 -6.07
N SER A 146 15.25 23.40 -7.25
CA SER A 146 15.44 22.45 -8.34
C SER A 146 16.20 21.19 -7.90
N GLU A 147 17.18 21.36 -7.01
CA GLU A 147 17.96 20.24 -6.45
C GLU A 147 17.09 19.30 -5.59
N GLU A 148 16.14 19.84 -4.84
CA GLU A 148 15.23 19.04 -4.00
C GLU A 148 14.23 18.26 -4.87
N ILE A 149 13.73 18.88 -5.93
CA ILE A 149 12.85 18.24 -6.91
C ILE A 149 13.60 17.11 -7.64
N GLU A 150 14.83 17.37 -8.07
CA GLU A 150 15.67 16.37 -8.76
C GLU A 150 16.02 15.21 -7.84
N SER A 151 16.38 15.48 -6.58
CA SER A 151 16.65 14.48 -5.56
C SER A 151 15.42 13.60 -5.30
N TYR A 152 14.25 14.20 -5.13
CA TYR A 152 12.98 13.49 -4.96
C TYR A 152 12.65 12.58 -6.16
N GLN A 153 12.77 13.10 -7.38
CA GLN A 153 12.51 12.34 -8.61
C GLN A 153 13.55 11.23 -8.84
N SER A 154 14.79 11.44 -8.42
CA SER A 154 15.85 10.43 -8.50
C SER A 154 15.57 9.27 -7.54
N ALA A 155 15.17 9.58 -6.30
CA ALA A 155 14.75 8.58 -5.32
C ALA A 155 13.54 7.77 -5.82
N GLU A 156 12.54 8.45 -6.38
CA GLU A 156 11.36 7.80 -6.97
C GLU A 156 11.73 6.82 -8.10
N ARG A 157 12.54 7.28 -9.06
CA ARG A 157 13.02 6.43 -10.18
C ARG A 157 13.81 5.22 -9.70
N THR A 158 14.62 5.40 -8.67
CA THR A 158 15.41 4.31 -8.08
C THR A 158 14.53 3.22 -7.48
N ILE A 159 13.45 3.60 -6.78
CA ILE A 159 12.48 2.66 -6.21
C ILE A 159 11.71 1.94 -7.31
N LEU A 160 11.24 2.66 -8.33
CA LEU A 160 10.51 2.07 -9.45
C LEU A 160 11.36 1.04 -10.21
N SER A 161 12.63 1.37 -10.47
CA SER A 161 13.57 0.42 -11.09
C SER A 161 13.80 -0.83 -10.24
N ALA A 162 13.92 -0.67 -8.92
CA ALA A 162 14.05 -1.80 -7.99
C ALA A 162 12.78 -2.67 -7.92
N LEU A 163 11.58 -2.07 -8.01
CA LEU A 163 10.31 -2.80 -8.08
C LEU A 163 10.23 -3.67 -9.34
N ASP A 164 10.67 -3.16 -10.47
CA ASP A 164 10.66 -3.91 -11.72
C ASP A 164 11.69 -5.04 -11.73
N SER A 165 12.90 -4.82 -11.22
CA SER A 165 13.92 -5.87 -11.11
C SER A 165 13.54 -6.95 -10.10
N LEU A 166 12.83 -6.61 -9.02
CA LEU A 166 12.30 -7.59 -8.07
C LEU A 166 11.33 -8.55 -8.75
N SER A 167 10.43 -8.03 -9.59
CA SER A 167 9.42 -8.85 -10.27
C SER A 167 10.00 -9.91 -11.23
N THR A 168 11.18 -9.66 -11.80
CA THR A 168 11.85 -10.60 -12.71
C THR A 168 12.65 -11.67 -11.97
N SER A 169 13.18 -11.34 -10.78
CA SER A 169 13.97 -12.25 -9.94
C SER A 169 13.14 -13.33 -9.24
N LEU A 170 11.85 -13.06 -9.00
CA LEU A 170 10.93 -13.89 -8.23
C LEU A 170 10.45 -15.19 -8.91
N SER A 171 11.02 -15.58 -10.05
CA SER A 171 10.64 -16.83 -10.73
C SER A 171 10.91 -18.04 -9.82
N LEU A 172 9.87 -18.84 -9.56
CA LEU A 172 9.96 -20.03 -8.70
C LEU A 172 11.05 -20.96 -9.22
N LYS A 173 12.12 -21.17 -8.42
CA LYS A 173 13.21 -22.07 -8.79
C LYS A 173 12.67 -23.50 -8.88
N SER A 174 12.54 -24.02 -10.09
CA SER A 174 12.22 -25.43 -10.31
C SER A 174 13.37 -26.32 -9.77
N ARG A 175 13.06 -27.56 -9.36
CA ARG A 175 14.07 -28.52 -8.90
C ARG A 175 15.20 -28.77 -9.93
N LEU A 176 14.94 -28.52 -11.22
CA LEU A 176 15.95 -28.58 -12.30
C LEU A 176 16.98 -27.45 -12.21
N SER A 177 16.58 -26.24 -11.79
CA SER A 177 17.50 -25.11 -11.59
C SER A 177 18.46 -25.34 -10.42
N ARG A 178 18.01 -26.01 -9.34
CA ARG A 178 18.87 -26.34 -8.18
C ARG A 178 20.01 -27.31 -8.50
N ARG A 179 19.79 -28.26 -9.43
CA ARG A 179 20.84 -29.21 -9.85
C ARG A 179 21.94 -28.53 -10.66
N LYS A 180 21.61 -27.53 -11.49
CA LYS A 180 22.58 -26.87 -12.37
C LYS A 180 23.62 -26.06 -11.59
N THR A 181 23.19 -25.35 -10.55
CA THR A 181 24.10 -24.64 -9.63
C THR A 181 24.91 -25.58 -8.73
N GLY A 182 24.41 -26.79 -8.44
CA GLY A 182 25.18 -27.80 -7.70
C GLY A 182 26.28 -28.44 -8.54
N SER A 183 26.00 -28.71 -9.83
CA SER A 183 26.97 -29.32 -10.75
C SER A 183 28.09 -28.37 -11.17
N GLU A 184 27.84 -27.05 -11.20
CA GLU A 184 28.88 -26.06 -11.52
C GLU A 184 29.90 -25.91 -10.37
N ILE A 185 29.45 -26.04 -9.12
CA ILE A 185 30.32 -25.97 -7.93
C ILE A 185 31.19 -27.23 -7.76
N GLU A 186 30.73 -28.39 -8.23
CA GLU A 186 31.51 -29.64 -8.24
C GLU A 186 32.48 -29.74 -9.42
N SER A 187 32.32 -28.94 -10.49
CA SER A 187 33.25 -28.94 -11.64
C SER A 187 34.42 -27.96 -11.50
N GLU A 188 34.44 -27.12 -10.46
CA GLU A 188 35.52 -26.17 -10.15
C GLU A 188 36.38 -26.60 -8.93
N ARG A 189 36.26 -27.85 -8.48
CA ARG A 189 37.12 -28.47 -7.45
C ARG A 189 37.88 -29.66 -8.02
#